data_AF-M4S7W4-F1
#
_entry.id   AF-M4S7W4-F1
#
_cell.length_a   1.000
_cell.length_b   1.000
_cell.length_c   1.000
_cell.angle_alpha   90.00
_cell.angle_beta   90.00
_cell.angle_gamma   90.00
#
_symmetry.space_group_name_H-M   'P 1'
#
loop_
_entity.id
_entity.type
_entity.pdbx_description
1 polymer ?
#
loop_
_entity_poly.entity_id
_entity_poly.type
_entity_poly.pdbx_seq_one_letter_code
_entity_poly.pdbx_strand_id
1 'polypeptide(L)' 'MLINEDDLAIVLGVVRIAKTFQLEVIAEVVEIIEHGTVLSQLGFELAQGYDISKPMPAIHNPQWLESWKSDITWRP' A
#
# COMPACT_ATOMS: atom_id res chain seq x y z
N MET A 1 4.60 -6.54 9.37
CA MET A 1 3.13 -6.67 9.19
C MET A 1 2.75 -7.84 8.29
N LEU A 2 3.72 -8.58 7.72
CA LEU A 2 3.50 -9.82 6.97
C LEU A 2 4.62 -10.81 7.31
N ILE A 3 4.81 -11.11 8.59
CA ILE A 3 5.97 -11.89 9.06
C ILE A 3 5.69 -13.40 9.19
N ASN A 4 4.42 -13.80 9.09
CA ASN A 4 4.00 -15.20 9.12
C ASN A 4 2.68 -15.43 8.34
N GLU A 5 2.26 -16.70 8.27
CA GLU A 5 1.06 -17.11 7.53
C GLU A 5 -0.24 -16.60 8.16
N ASP A 6 -0.29 -16.44 9.49
CA ASP A 6 -1.47 -15.94 10.19
C ASP A 6 -1.74 -14.46 9.89
N ASP A 7 -0.69 -13.63 9.87
CA ASP A 7 -0.77 -12.21 9.47
C ASP A 7 -1.34 -12.09 8.05
N LEU A 8 -0.83 -12.92 7.13
CA LEU A 8 -1.30 -12.94 5.75
C LEU A 8 -2.77 -13.39 5.67
N ALA A 9 -3.17 -14.40 6.44
CA ALA A 9 -4.55 -14.86 6.49
C ALA A 9 -5.52 -13.77 7.00
N ILE A 10 -5.11 -12.98 7.99
CA ILE A 10 -5.90 -11.83 8.49
C ILE A 10 -6.06 -10.78 7.38
N VAL A 11 -4.97 -10.39 6.74
CA VAL A 11 -4.99 -9.39 5.64
C VAL A 11 -5.90 -9.87 4.51
N LEU A 12 -5.76 -11.12 4.08
CA LEU A 12 -6.60 -11.73 3.06
C LEU A 12 -8.09 -11.75 3.45
N GLY A 13 -8.39 -12.09 4.70
CA GLY A 13 -9.74 -12.08 5.24
C GLY A 13 -10.39 -10.70 5.17
N VAL A 14 -9.68 -9.66 5.62
CA VAL A 14 -10.16 -8.26 5.56
C VAL A 14 -10.38 -7.81 4.12
N VAL A 15 -9.43 -8.09 3.22
CA VAL A 15 -9.54 -7.73 1.80
C VAL A 15 -10.74 -8.40 1.14
N ARG A 16 -10.98 -9.68 1.43
CA ARG A 16 -12.11 -10.44 0.89
C ARG A 16 -13.44 -9.83 1.32
N ILE A 17 -13.55 -9.44 2.59
CA ILE A 17 -14.75 -8.78 3.13
C ILE A 17 -14.95 -7.43 2.43
N ALA A 18 -13.92 -6.58 2.39
CA ALA A 18 -14.01 -5.26 1.76
C ALA A 18 -14.42 -5.35 0.28
N LYS A 19 -13.81 -6.27 -0.50
CA LYS A 19 -14.18 -6.50 -1.91
C LYS A 19 -15.63 -6.95 -2.07
N THR A 20 -16.13 -7.78 -1.16
CA THR A 20 -17.54 -8.23 -1.18
C THR A 20 -18.51 -7.07 -0.98
N PHE A 21 -18.13 -6.09 -0.14
CA PHE A 21 -18.91 -4.88 0.09
C PHE A 21 -18.55 -3.72 -0.85
N GLN A 22 -17.69 -3.95 -1.85
CA GLN A 22 -17.24 -2.91 -2.79
C GLN A 22 -16.60 -1.70 -2.08
N LEU A 23 -15.88 -1.95 -1.00
CA LEU A 23 -15.15 -0.94 -0.25
C LEU A 23 -13.73 -0.80 -0.81
N GLU A 24 -13.25 0.44 -0.89
CA GLU A 24 -11.83 0.73 -1.15
C GLU A 24 -11.01 0.38 0.09
N VAL A 25 -9.83 -0.21 -0.13
CA VAL A 25 -8.90 -0.59 0.94
C VAL A 25 -7.57 0.10 0.69
N ILE A 26 -7.06 0.78 1.72
CA ILE A 26 -5.74 1.38 1.73
C ILE A 26 -4.84 0.50 2.59
N ALA A 27 -3.74 0.02 2.03
CA ALA A 27 -2.71 -0.63 2.81
C ALA A 27 -1.82 0.43 3.49
N GLU A 28 -1.96 0.58 4.80
CA GLU A 28 -1.13 1.49 5.59
C GLU A 28 0.17 0.82 6.07
N VAL A 29 1.18 1.63 6.40
CA VAL A 29 2.48 1.21 6.96
C VAL A 29 3.34 0.42 5.94
N VAL A 30 3.29 0.85 4.66
CA VAL A 30 4.24 0.37 3.63
C VAL A 30 5.62 1.03 3.85
N GLU A 31 6.46 0.35 4.63
CA GLU A 31 7.80 0.85 5.00
C GLU A 31 8.95 0.28 4.17
N ILE A 32 8.72 -0.84 3.46
CA ILE A 32 9.71 -1.53 2.62
C ILE A 32 9.07 -2.06 1.33
N ILE A 33 9.88 -2.26 0.29
CA ILE A 33 9.45 -2.66 -1.07
C ILE A 33 8.72 -4.01 -1.06
N GLU A 34 9.14 -4.93 -0.19
CA GLU A 34 8.56 -6.26 -0.05
C GLU A 34 7.09 -6.20 0.38
N HIS A 35 6.73 -5.25 1.27
CA HIS A 35 5.33 -5.05 1.65
C HIS A 35 4.50 -4.61 0.44
N GLY A 36 4.96 -3.61 -0.31
CA GLY A 36 4.24 -3.12 -1.49
C GLY A 36 4.11 -4.18 -2.59
N THR A 37 5.12 -5.05 -2.76
CA THR A 37 5.09 -6.14 -3.74
C THR A 37 4.00 -7.16 -3.40
N VAL A 38 3.94 -7.61 -2.14
CA VAL A 38 2.91 -8.56 -1.69
C VAL A 38 1.52 -7.93 -1.80
N LEU A 39 1.35 -6.68 -1.36
CA LEU A 39 0.07 -5.97 -1.43
C LEU A 39 -0.41 -5.78 -2.88
N SER A 40 0.49 -5.42 -3.79
CA SER A 40 0.19 -5.34 -5.23
C SER A 40 -0.31 -6.68 -5.79
N GLN A 41 0.35 -7.80 -5.44
CA GLN A 41 -0.07 -9.14 -5.86
C GLN A 41 -1.44 -9.56 -5.27
N LEU A 42 -1.80 -9.05 -4.09
CA LEU A 42 -3.11 -9.25 -3.47
C LEU A 42 -4.22 -8.35 -4.09
N GLY A 43 -3.84 -7.50 -5.04
CA GLY A 43 -4.73 -6.58 -5.75
C GLY A 43 -5.15 -5.40 -4.90
N PHE A 44 -4.24 -4.88 -4.06
CA PHE A 44 -4.38 -3.54 -3.49
C PHE A 44 -3.95 -2.51 -4.52
N GLU A 45 -4.76 -1.47 -4.68
CA GLU A 45 -4.50 -0.36 -5.61
C GLU A 45 -4.08 0.92 -4.87
N LEU A 46 -4.33 0.98 -3.57
CA LEU A 46 -4.03 2.13 -2.71
C LEU A 46 -3.12 1.71 -1.55
N ALA A 47 -2.10 2.52 -1.31
CA ALA A 47 -1.14 2.31 -0.23
C ALA A 47 -0.65 3.63 0.35
N GLN A 48 -0.29 3.60 1.64
CA GLN A 48 0.37 4.68 2.35
C GLN A 48 1.51 4.12 3.20
N GLY A 49 2.65 4.80 3.18
CA GLY A 49 3.77 4.45 4.06
C GLY A 49 5.01 5.26 3.76
N TYR A 50 6.02 5.11 4.59
CA TYR A 50 7.24 5.92 4.50
C TYR A 50 8.06 5.65 3.25
N ASP A 51 7.92 4.46 2.65
CA ASP A 51 8.54 4.11 1.38
C ASP A 51 7.90 4.88 0.20
N ILE A 52 6.63 5.27 0.36
CA ILE A 52 5.93 6.17 -0.59
C ILE A 52 6.29 7.62 -0.29
N SER A 53 6.10 8.03 0.96
CA SER A 53 6.42 9.37 1.40
C SER A 53 6.45 9.49 2.91
N LYS A 54 7.39 10.30 3.41
CA LYS A 54 7.34 10.76 4.80
C LYS A 54 6.28 11.86 4.95
N PRO A 55 5.65 12.01 6.13
CA PRO A 55 4.79 13.14 6.41
C PRO A 55 5.49 14.47 6.07
N MET A 56 4.82 15.31 5.31
CA MET A 56 5.37 16.59 4.88
C MET A 56 4.35 17.72 5.02
N PRO A 57 4.81 18.98 5.22
CA PRO A 57 3.95 20.15 5.11
C PRO A 57 3.24 20.21 3.75
N ALA A 58 1.99 20.67 3.74
CA ALA A 58 1.16 20.73 2.53
C ALA A 58 1.80 21.54 1.38
N ILE A 59 2.64 22.53 1.70
CA ILE A 59 3.36 23.35 0.71
C ILE A 59 4.34 22.53 -0.15
N HIS A 60 4.81 21.38 0.33
CA HIS A 60 5.70 20.50 -0.42
C HIS A 60 4.95 19.50 -1.32
N ASN A 61 3.62 19.37 -1.15
CA ASN A 61 2.83 18.38 -1.87
C ASN A 61 2.92 18.51 -3.41
N PRO A 62 2.82 19.72 -4.01
CA PRO A 62 2.91 19.87 -5.47
C PRO A 62 4.26 19.36 -6.01
N GLN A 63 5.36 19.73 -5.36
CA GLN A 63 6.70 19.30 -5.76
C GLN A 63 6.88 17.79 -5.59
N TRP A 64 6.36 17.21 -4.50
CA TRP A 64 6.42 15.76 -4.30
C TRP A 64 5.64 15.03 -5.39
N LEU A 65 4.42 15.46 -5.72
CA LEU A 65 3.58 14.87 -6.77
C LEU A 65 4.26 14.84 -8.14
N GLU A 66 5.01 15.90 -8.49
CA GLU A 66 5.76 15.95 -9.76
C GLU A 66 6.98 15.00 -9.78
N SER A 67 7.61 14.80 -8.63
CA SER A 67 8.83 13.99 -8.50
C SER A 67 8.58 12.52 -8.23
N TRP A 68 7.42 12.19 -7.66
CA TRP A 68 7.09 10.85 -7.20
C TRP A 68 7.02 9.86 -8.35
N LYS A 69 7.66 8.70 -8.17
CA LYS A 69 7.61 7.58 -9.09
C LYS A 69 7.46 6.30 -8.30
N SER A 70 6.39 5.55 -8.54
CA SER A 70 6.25 4.21 -7.98
C SER A 70 7.33 3.29 -8.54
N ASP A 71 7.76 2.33 -7.71
CA ASP A 71 8.61 1.22 -8.12
C ASP A 71 7.95 0.44 -9.27
N ILE A 72 8.75 -0.07 -10.20
CA ILE A 72 8.26 -0.82 -11.36
C ILE A 72 7.59 -2.14 -10.95
N THR A 73 7.98 -2.71 -9.82
CA THR A 73 7.40 -3.94 -9.27
C THR A 73 5.97 -3.77 -8.77
N TRP A 74 5.51 -2.54 -8.57
CA TRP A 74 4.14 -2.21 -8.12
C TRP A 74 3.25 -1.74 -9.27
N ARG A 75 3.75 -1.75 -10.51
CA ARG A 75 2.94 -1.39 -11.68
C ARG A 75 2.24 -2.65 -12.21
N PRO A 76 0.94 -2.55 -12.57
CA PRO A 76 0.18 -3.67 -13.13
C PRO A 76 0.73 -4.15 -14.47
#